data_AF-A0A8T6VRP7-F1
#
_entry.id   AF-A0A8T6VRP7-F1
#
_cell.length_a   1.000
_cell.length_b   1.000
_cell.length_c   1.000
_cell.angle_alpha   90.00
_cell.angle_beta   90.00
_cell.angle_gamma   90.00
#
_symmetry.space_group_name_H-M   'P 1'
#
loop_
_entity.id
_entity.type
_entity.pdbx_description
1 polymer ?
#
loop_
_entity_poly.entity_id
_entity_poly.type
_entity_poly.pdbx_seq_one_letter_code
_entity_poly.pdbx_strand_id
1 'polypeptide(L)' 'CTGVNYIDSTPLRVCHNRRIHNHKVFLNFAERGHCSMGWFFGFKLHLIVNDKGELMSFYLTKGNVDDRD' A
#
# COMPACT_ATOMS: atom_id res chain seq x y z
N CYS A 1 -20.62 -17.62 2.94
CA CYS A 1 -19.49 -16.79 3.40
C CYS A 1 -19.82 -16.26 4.78
N THR A 2 -19.03 -16.64 5.78
CA THR A 2 -19.06 -16.10 7.13
C THR A 2 -18.79 -14.59 7.03
N GLY A 3 -19.77 -13.76 7.38
CA GLY A 3 -19.85 -12.35 6.99
C GLY A 3 -18.85 -11.39 7.63
N VAL A 4 -17.64 -11.84 7.99
CA VAL A 4 -16.57 -11.04 8.57
C VAL A 4 -15.40 -10.97 7.60
N ASN A 5 -15.09 -9.76 7.14
CA ASN A 5 -13.93 -9.47 6.30
C ASN A 5 -13.03 -8.48 7.04
N TYR A 6 -11.72 -8.73 7.00
CA TYR A 6 -10.69 -7.84 7.53
C TYR A 6 -10.09 -7.05 6.38
N ILE A 7 -9.90 -5.74 6.61
CA ILE A 7 -9.29 -4.83 5.64
C ILE A 7 -8.06 -4.21 6.32
N ASP A 8 -6.90 -4.30 5.67
CA ASP A 8 -5.68 -3.65 6.13
C ASP A 8 -4.87 -3.09 4.94
N SER A 9 -4.17 -1.99 5.20
CA SER A 9 -3.33 -1.30 4.22
C SER A 9 -1.84 -1.47 4.57
N THR A 10 -1.08 -2.13 3.72
CA THR A 10 0.36 -2.36 3.92
C THR A 10 1.20 -1.47 2.98
N PRO A 11 2.21 -0.74 3.48
CA PRO A 11 3.09 0.06 2.65
C PRO A 11 4.06 -0.81 1.83
N LEU A 12 3.94 -0.76 0.51
CA LEU A 12 4.85 -1.39 -0.44
C LEU A 12 5.93 -0.41 -0.88
N ARG A 13 7.15 -0.59 -0.36
CA ARG A 13 8.29 0.29 -0.64
C ARG A 13 8.95 -0.10 -1.95
N VAL A 14 9.04 0.83 -2.90
CA VAL A 14 9.68 0.57 -4.22
C VAL A 14 11.14 1.02 -4.24
N CYS A 15 11.51 2.00 -3.40
CA CYS A 15 12.91 2.37 -3.21
C CYS A 15 13.14 3.00 -1.84
N HIS A 16 14.41 3.15 -1.47
CA HIS A 16 14.80 3.93 -0.29
C HIS A 16 14.55 5.42 -0.53
N ASN A 17 14.12 6.17 0.49
CA ASN A 17 13.75 7.59 0.36
C ASN A 17 14.90 8.47 -0.19
N ARG A 18 16.15 8.11 0.12
CA ARG A 18 17.35 8.80 -0.40
C ARG A 18 17.54 8.66 -1.92
N ARG A 19 16.90 7.68 -2.57
CA ARG A 19 17.08 7.36 -4.00
C ARG A 19 15.88 7.77 -4.87
N ILE A 20 14.86 8.43 -4.30
CA ILE A 20 13.62 8.80 -5.01
C ILE A 20 13.92 9.57 -6.30
N HIS A 21 14.80 10.57 -6.24
CA HIS A 21 15.16 11.42 -7.38
C HIS A 21 15.82 10.65 -8.55
N ASN A 22 16.41 9.48 -8.28
CA ASN A 22 17.04 8.63 -9.30
C ASN A 22 16.14 7.46 -9.73
N HIS A 23 14.96 7.30 -9.10
CA HIS A 23 14.05 6.20 -9.39
C HIS A 23 13.28 6.46 -10.69
N LYS A 24 13.39 5.54 -11.65
CA LYS A 24 12.76 5.68 -12.98
C LYS A 24 11.65 4.68 -13.26
N VAL A 25 11.61 3.55 -12.56
CA VAL A 25 10.72 2.41 -12.89
C VAL A 25 9.25 2.76 -12.64
N PHE A 26 8.94 3.32 -11.47
CA PHE A 26 7.59 3.74 -11.09
C PHE A 26 7.43 5.27 -11.09
N LEU A 27 8.14 5.96 -11.99
CA LEU A 27 8.02 7.40 -12.14
C LEU A 27 6.56 7.78 -12.46
N ASN A 28 6.00 8.74 -11.75
CA ASN A 28 4.59 9.17 -11.81
C ASN A 28 3.54 8.18 -11.27
N PHE A 29 3.94 6.95 -10.92
CA PHE A 29 3.06 5.94 -10.36
C PHE A 29 3.21 5.83 -8.84
N ALA A 30 4.44 5.76 -8.34
CA ALA A 30 4.74 5.70 -6.92
C ALA A 30 4.79 7.11 -6.32
N GLU A 31 4.31 7.24 -5.08
CA GLU A 31 4.31 8.50 -4.33
C GLU A 31 4.86 8.30 -2.92
N ARG A 32 5.21 9.40 -2.27
CA ARG A 32 5.70 9.36 -0.89
C ARG A 32 4.53 9.28 0.09
N GLY A 33 4.49 8.20 0.87
CA GLY A 33 3.52 7.98 1.94
C GLY A 33 4.13 8.06 3.33
N HIS A 34 3.28 8.20 4.34
CA HIS A 34 3.65 8.09 5.75
C HIS A 34 2.89 6.94 6.40
N CYS A 35 3.59 6.07 7.12
CA CYS A 35 3.00 5.03 7.95
C CYS A 35 3.52 5.13 9.40
N SER A 36 3.05 4.26 10.29
CA SER A 36 3.53 4.20 11.69
C SER A 36 5.05 4.00 11.79
N MET A 37 5.67 3.37 10.79
CA MET A 37 7.12 3.17 10.69
C MET A 37 7.86 4.33 10.01
N GLY A 38 7.18 5.44 9.72
CA GLY A 38 7.72 6.64 9.10
C GLY A 38 7.44 6.78 7.60
N TRP A 39 8.23 7.61 6.93
CA TRP A 39 8.08 7.91 5.50
C TRP A 39 8.56 6.75 4.62
N PHE A 40 7.83 6.48 3.53
CA PHE A 40 8.23 5.55 2.48
C PHE A 40 7.91 6.12 1.10
N PHE A 41 8.55 5.57 0.07
CA PHE A 41 8.22 5.85 -1.33
C PHE A 41 7.74 4.56 -2.01
N GLY A 42 6.55 4.61 -2.60
CA GLY A 42 5.94 3.44 -3.23
C GLY A 42 4.43 3.50 -3.25
N PHE A 43 3.82 2.38 -2.90
CA PHE A 43 2.39 2.12 -2.99
C PHE A 43 1.83 1.70 -1.64
N LYS A 44 0.51 1.77 -1.48
CA LYS A 44 -0.21 1.09 -0.40
C LYS A 44 -1.01 -0.07 -1.00
N LEU A 45 -0.85 -1.24 -0.41
CA LEU A 45 -1.58 -2.45 -0.75
C LEU A 45 -2.71 -2.64 0.25
N HIS A 46 -3.94 -2.50 -0.23
CA HIS A 46 -5.15 -2.78 0.53
C HIS A 46 -5.54 -4.23 0.31
N LEU A 47 -5.64 -5.01 1.39
CA LEU A 47 -6.02 -6.43 1.34
C LEU A 47 -7.35 -6.63 2.05
N ILE A 48 -8.24 -7.38 1.41
CA ILE A 48 -9.48 -7.85 2.00
C ILE A 48 -9.36 -9.36 2.15
N VAL A 49 -9.35 -9.84 3.40
CA VAL A 49 -9.27 -11.26 3.73
C VAL A 49 -10.45 -11.67 4.59
N ASN A 50 -10.96 -12.88 4.39
CA ASN A 50 -12.03 -13.39 5.25
C ASN A 50 -11.46 -14.01 6.54
N ASP A 51 -12.37 -14.45 7.42
CA ASP A 51 -12.06 -15.11 8.68
C ASP A 51 -11.30 -16.44 8.56
N LYS A 52 -11.28 -17.03 7.37
CA LYS A 52 -10.51 -18.24 7.06
C LYS A 52 -9.13 -17.94 6.46
N GLY A 53 -8.80 -16.65 6.28
CA GLY A 53 -7.55 -16.22 5.66
C GLY A 53 -7.54 -16.31 4.12
N GLU A 54 -8.70 -16.49 3.49
CA GLU A 54 -8.81 -16.47 2.03
C GLU A 54 -8.79 -15.02 1.54
N LEU A 55 -7.99 -14.76 0.50
CA LEU A 55 -7.95 -13.45 -0.15
C LEU A 55 -9.24 -13.22 -0.92
N MET A 56 -10.03 -12.24 -0.50
CA MET A 56 -11.27 -11.86 -1.18
C MET A 56 -11.03 -10.84 -2.28
N SER A 57 -10.21 -9.83 -2.00
CA SER A 57 -9.87 -8.77 -2.95
C SER A 57 -8.60 -8.05 -2.52
N PHE A 58 -7.98 -7.35 -3.46
CA PHE A 58 -6.87 -6.46 -3.18
C PHE A 58 -6.96 -5.20 -4.06
N TYR A 59 -6.43 -4.09 -3.56
CA TYR A 59 -6.33 -2.85 -4.31
C TYR A 59 -4.96 -2.20 -4.07
N LEU A 60 -4.38 -1.64 -5.13
CA LEU A 60 -3.08 -0.98 -5.10
C LEU A 60 -3.26 0.51 -5.34
N THR A 61 -2.82 1.32 -4.39
CA THR A 61 -2.89 2.79 -4.46
C THR A 61 -1.51 3.41 -4.36
N LYS A 62 -1.39 4.68 -4.75
CA LYS A 62 -0.16 5.45 -4.55
C LYS A 62 0.09 5.62 -3.05
N GLY A 63 1.36 5.74 -2.65
CA GLY A 63 1.74 5.80 -1.22
C GLY A 63 1.07 6.92 -0.41
N ASN A 64 0.64 8.00 -1.07
CA ASN A 64 0.03 9.18 -0.44
C ASN A 64 -1.51 9.14 -0.39
N VAL A 65 -2.15 8.07 -0.86
CA VAL A 65 -3.61 7.93 -0.79
C VAL A 65 -4.02 7.60 0.65
N ASP A 66 -5.05 8.27 1.16
CA ASP A 66 -5.60 8.00 2.49
C ASP A 66 -6.35 6.66 2.48
N ASP A 67 -6.36 5.94 3.60
CA ASP A 67 -6.99 4.60 3.66
C ASP A 67 -8.52 4.66 3.78
N ARG A 68 -9.09 5.87 3.94
CA ARG A 68 -10.54 6.13 4.06
C ARG A 68 -11.24 6.38 2.72
N ASP A 69 -10.48 6.64 1.66
CA ASP A 69 -10.97 6.84 0.28
C ASP A 69 -10.71 5.62 -0.59
#